data_AF-A0A9E1ZI32-F1
#
_entry.id   AF-A0A9E1ZI32-F1
#
_cell.length_a   1.000
_cell.length_b   1.000
_cell.length_c   1.000
_cell.angle_alpha   90.00
_cell.angle_beta   90.00
_cell.angle_gamma   90.00
#
_symmetry.space_group_name_H-M   'P 1'
#
loop_
_entity.id
_entity.type
_entity.pdbx_description
1 polymer ?
#
loop_
_entity_poly.entity_id
_entity_poly.type
_entity_poly.pdbx_seq_one_letter_code
_entity_poly.pdbx_strand_id
1 'polypeptide(L)'
;MNRLVLIIVLCVSFSLQALAAETISSGVLAKGTQWETTFYRRDSGVDGPVVLVTGGIHGNESAGARAAEQVRHWPIKKGRLIVVPRANIPGLNAGTRHLPGESKLLHDLNRNFPMTGGELVARGVLATALWEFVESSGPDWLIDLHEGTDFHQINSESVGSSIIDVKGEAAESVVPRMLQVVNAEIPDPKKKLVRLRYPVNGSLARAAHERLQAVSMILETTSKDQPISTRTRQHRLMVYTLLGQLGMIDGSAHLLVPAGTSELCIAVYDAGGVGKRGPRNLDREFSKTKSLMRRVGVADIRDGVLSQFDMVIFPGGSGSKQAA
;
A
#
# COMPACT_ATOMS: atom_id res chain seq x y z
N MET A 1 -4.15 -21.71 -74.96
CA MET A 1 -3.34 -21.26 -73.80
C MET A 1 -4.24 -20.43 -72.89
N ASN A 2 -4.91 -21.07 -71.91
CA ASN A 2 -5.76 -20.38 -70.95
C ASN A 2 -4.90 -19.84 -69.80
N ARG A 3 -4.79 -18.51 -69.68
CA ARG A 3 -4.15 -17.87 -68.52
C ARG A 3 -5.16 -17.73 -67.40
N LEU A 4 -4.94 -18.48 -66.32
CA LEU A 4 -5.66 -18.38 -65.07
C LEU A 4 -5.17 -17.11 -64.34
N VAL A 5 -6.07 -16.16 -64.07
CA VAL A 5 -5.77 -14.98 -63.25
C VAL A 5 -6.10 -15.33 -61.79
N LEU A 6 -5.08 -15.40 -60.95
CA LEU A 6 -5.20 -15.64 -59.51
C LEU A 6 -5.44 -14.29 -58.82
N ILE A 7 -6.65 -14.04 -58.34
CA ILE A 7 -6.98 -12.87 -57.52
C ILE A 7 -6.75 -13.26 -56.05
N ILE A 8 -5.70 -12.72 -55.45
CA ILE A 8 -5.44 -12.83 -54.01
C ILE A 8 -6.24 -11.71 -53.32
N VAL A 9 -7.30 -12.09 -52.60
CA VAL A 9 -8.05 -11.17 -51.74
C VAL A 9 -7.32 -11.08 -50.40
N LEU A 10 -6.66 -9.94 -50.15
CA LEU A 10 -6.02 -9.63 -48.88
C LEU A 10 -7.10 -9.17 -47.89
N CYS A 11 -7.58 -10.08 -47.04
CA CYS A 11 -8.48 -9.72 -45.94
C CYS A 11 -7.70 -9.01 -44.83
N VAL A 12 -7.72 -7.68 -44.83
CA VAL A 12 -7.25 -6.87 -43.70
C VAL A 12 -8.35 -6.86 -42.64
N SER A 13 -8.22 -7.70 -41.62
CA SER A 13 -9.07 -7.67 -40.43
C SER A 13 -8.69 -6.47 -39.56
N PHE A 14 -9.46 -5.38 -39.66
CA PHE A 14 -9.44 -4.34 -38.64
C PHE A 14 -10.13 -4.87 -37.38
N SER A 15 -9.34 -5.38 -36.44
CA SER A 15 -9.81 -5.63 -35.08
C SER A 15 -10.13 -4.29 -34.44
N LEU A 16 -11.40 -3.93 -34.31
CA LEU A 16 -11.83 -2.89 -33.38
C LEU A 16 -11.45 -3.36 -31.96
N GLN A 17 -10.29 -2.93 -31.47
CA GLN A 17 -10.04 -2.97 -30.03
C GLN A 17 -10.97 -1.93 -29.41
N ALA A 18 -12.11 -2.40 -28.87
CA ALA A 18 -12.83 -1.60 -27.90
C ALA A 18 -11.84 -1.26 -26.79
N LEU A 19 -11.57 0.03 -26.58
CA LEU A 19 -10.88 0.50 -25.38
C LEU A 19 -11.72 0.02 -24.20
N ALA A 20 -11.30 -1.06 -23.54
CA ALA A 20 -11.94 -1.52 -22.34
C ALA A 20 -11.83 -0.38 -21.32
N ALA A 21 -12.97 0.14 -20.88
CA ALA A 21 -13.01 1.22 -19.92
C ALA A 21 -12.60 0.69 -18.54
N GLU A 22 -11.72 1.41 -17.85
CA GLU A 22 -11.34 1.08 -16.47
C GLU A 22 -12.60 0.95 -15.60
N THR A 23 -12.74 -0.18 -14.93
CA THR A 23 -13.84 -0.43 -14.01
C THR A 23 -13.34 -0.30 -12.58
N ILE A 24 -13.97 0.61 -11.83
CA ILE A 24 -13.70 0.81 -10.40
C ILE A 24 -14.86 0.23 -9.61
N SER A 25 -14.56 -0.67 -8.68
CA SER A 25 -15.54 -1.26 -7.78
C SER A 25 -15.03 -1.34 -6.35
N SER A 26 -15.95 -1.56 -5.42
CA SER A 26 -15.64 -1.72 -4.00
C SER A 26 -16.59 -2.72 -3.36
N GLY A 27 -16.15 -3.31 -2.27
CA GLY A 27 -16.98 -4.19 -1.46
C GLY A 27 -16.52 -4.21 -0.01
N VAL A 28 -17.23 -4.99 0.80
CA VAL A 28 -17.05 -5.03 2.25
C VAL A 28 -16.63 -6.44 2.66
N LEU A 29 -15.61 -6.52 3.50
CA LEU A 29 -15.13 -7.75 4.15
C LEU A 29 -15.64 -7.77 5.60
N ALA A 30 -15.85 -8.98 6.14
CA ALA A 30 -16.35 -9.18 7.51
C ALA A 30 -17.64 -8.37 7.81
N LYS A 31 -18.52 -8.26 6.80
CA LYS A 31 -19.73 -7.43 6.84
C LYS A 31 -20.61 -7.77 8.05
N GLY A 32 -21.12 -6.75 8.73
CA GLY A 32 -22.00 -6.91 9.89
C GLY A 32 -21.27 -7.31 11.19
N THR A 33 -19.94 -7.32 11.18
CA THR A 33 -19.12 -7.55 12.37
C THR A 33 -18.37 -6.29 12.77
N GLN A 34 -17.80 -6.24 13.98
CA GLN A 34 -16.94 -5.10 14.39
C GLN A 34 -15.68 -4.94 13.53
N TRP A 35 -15.34 -5.96 12.74
CA TRP A 35 -14.16 -6.01 11.89
C TRP A 35 -14.44 -5.59 10.45
N GLU A 36 -15.64 -5.07 10.18
CA GLU A 36 -16.04 -4.63 8.85
C GLU A 36 -15.00 -3.68 8.24
N THR A 37 -14.54 -4.01 7.02
CA THR A 37 -13.58 -3.17 6.29
C THR A 37 -13.87 -3.19 4.80
N THR A 38 -13.40 -2.17 4.07
CA THR A 38 -13.66 -2.01 2.64
C THR A 38 -12.45 -2.43 1.83
N PHE A 39 -12.70 -3.11 0.71
CA PHE A 39 -11.72 -3.28 -0.35
C PHE A 39 -12.13 -2.47 -1.58
N TYR A 40 -11.15 -2.13 -2.40
CA TYR A 40 -11.33 -1.45 -3.67
C TYR A 40 -10.62 -2.21 -4.78
N ARG A 41 -11.22 -2.22 -5.97
CA ARG A 41 -10.67 -2.87 -7.16
C ARG A 41 -10.70 -1.88 -8.31
N ARG A 42 -9.56 -1.72 -8.98
CA ARG A 42 -9.43 -1.10 -10.29
C ARG A 42 -9.08 -2.19 -11.28
N ASP A 43 -9.92 -2.38 -12.28
CA ASP A 43 -9.68 -3.29 -13.39
C ASP A 43 -9.50 -2.46 -14.65
N SER A 44 -8.33 -2.53 -15.26
CA SER A 44 -8.04 -1.78 -16.49
C SER A 44 -8.82 -2.29 -17.71
N GLY A 45 -9.38 -3.50 -17.65
CA GLY A 45 -9.95 -4.18 -18.80
C GLY A 45 -8.93 -4.66 -19.83
N VAL A 46 -7.63 -4.50 -19.55
CA VAL A 46 -6.52 -4.99 -20.37
C VAL A 46 -5.78 -6.08 -19.58
N ASP A 47 -5.50 -7.21 -20.24
CA ASP A 47 -4.80 -8.33 -19.61
C ASP A 47 -3.47 -7.91 -18.98
N GLY A 48 -3.24 -8.39 -17.76
CA GLY A 48 -2.06 -8.08 -16.96
C GLY A 48 -2.17 -8.65 -15.56
N PRO A 49 -1.15 -8.43 -14.71
CA PRO A 49 -1.10 -9.05 -13.39
C PRO A 49 -2.15 -8.48 -12.43
N VAL A 50 -2.53 -9.30 -11.44
CA VAL A 50 -3.34 -8.90 -10.30
C VAL A 50 -2.41 -8.57 -9.12
N VAL A 51 -2.38 -7.31 -8.72
CA VAL A 51 -1.61 -6.84 -7.55
C VAL A 51 -2.58 -6.49 -6.43
N LEU A 52 -2.41 -7.14 -5.28
CA LEU A 52 -3.16 -6.90 -4.06
C LEU A 52 -2.29 -6.18 -3.03
N VAL A 53 -2.74 -5.03 -2.55
CA VAL A 53 -2.05 -4.22 -1.53
C VAL A 53 -2.88 -4.15 -0.25
N THR A 54 -2.28 -4.48 0.88
CA THR A 54 -2.93 -4.36 2.21
C THR A 54 -2.24 -3.31 3.06
N GLY A 55 -3.03 -2.55 3.82
CA GLY A 55 -2.53 -1.60 4.81
C GLY A 55 -3.30 -1.71 6.12
N GLY A 56 -2.60 -1.44 7.23
CA GLY A 56 -3.23 -1.40 8.55
C GLY A 56 -3.64 -2.77 9.08
N ILE A 57 -2.87 -3.83 8.81
CA ILE A 57 -2.99 -5.12 9.51
C ILE A 57 -2.77 -4.89 11.02
N HIS A 58 -1.73 -4.14 11.38
CA HIS A 58 -1.55 -3.60 12.73
C HIS A 58 -2.01 -2.15 12.82
N GLY A 59 -2.71 -1.81 13.90
CA GLY A 59 -3.36 -0.50 14.04
C GLY A 59 -2.43 0.66 14.44
N ASN A 60 -1.28 0.37 15.03
CA ASN A 60 -0.26 1.39 15.34
C ASN A 60 0.65 1.71 14.14
N GLU A 61 0.45 1.05 13.00
CA GLU A 61 1.26 1.13 11.78
C GLU A 61 0.52 1.94 10.69
N SER A 62 0.14 3.17 11.06
CA SER A 62 -0.76 4.01 10.27
C SER A 62 -0.20 4.46 8.90
N ALA A 63 1.11 4.40 8.65
CA ALA A 63 1.70 4.85 7.40
C ALA A 63 1.30 3.97 6.21
N GLY A 64 1.29 2.64 6.42
CA GLY A 64 0.86 1.67 5.42
C GLY A 64 -0.60 1.85 5.04
N ALA A 65 -1.48 2.06 6.03
CA ALA A 65 -2.90 2.34 5.77
C ALA A 65 -3.12 3.62 4.97
N ARG A 66 -2.39 4.70 5.31
CA ARG A 66 -2.46 5.98 4.57
C ARG A 66 -1.91 5.86 3.15
N ALA A 67 -0.85 5.07 2.94
CA ALA A 67 -0.27 4.83 1.63
C ALA A 67 -1.23 4.02 0.75
N ALA A 68 -1.80 2.92 1.29
CA ALA A 68 -2.78 2.10 0.58
C ALA A 68 -4.01 2.92 0.16
N GLU A 69 -4.50 3.81 1.03
CA GLU A 69 -5.61 4.72 0.69
C GLU A 69 -5.28 5.69 -0.45
N GLN A 70 -4.01 6.02 -0.68
CA GLN A 70 -3.59 6.84 -1.82
C GLN A 70 -3.40 5.97 -3.07
N VAL A 71 -2.75 4.81 -2.93
CA VAL A 71 -2.48 3.84 -3.99
C VAL A 71 -3.76 3.37 -4.66
N ARG A 72 -4.87 3.17 -3.92
CA ARG A 72 -6.15 2.71 -4.51
C ARG A 72 -6.71 3.66 -5.58
N HIS A 73 -6.25 4.91 -5.61
CA HIS A 73 -6.69 5.91 -6.57
C HIS A 73 -5.77 6.03 -7.78
N TRP A 74 -4.65 5.31 -7.80
CA TRP A 74 -3.73 5.36 -8.92
C TRP A 74 -4.36 4.72 -10.16
N PRO A 75 -4.33 5.42 -11.31
CA PRO A 75 -4.81 4.85 -12.56
C PRO A 75 -3.87 3.73 -13.00
N ILE A 76 -4.44 2.65 -13.54
CA ILE A 76 -3.67 1.54 -14.12
C ILE A 76 -3.98 1.38 -15.60
N LYS A 77 -2.98 0.94 -16.37
CA LYS A 77 -3.05 0.75 -17.82
C LYS A 77 -3.28 -0.71 -18.23
N LYS A 78 -2.93 -1.66 -17.36
CA LYS A 78 -3.18 -3.09 -17.56
C LYS A 78 -3.27 -3.83 -16.23
N GLY A 79 -3.88 -5.01 -16.26
CA GLY A 79 -4.11 -5.85 -15.09
C GLY A 79 -5.12 -5.25 -14.12
N ARG A 80 -5.01 -5.66 -12.86
CA ARG A 80 -5.94 -5.30 -11.80
C ARG A 80 -5.20 -4.91 -10.53
N LEU A 81 -5.59 -3.78 -9.94
CA LEU A 81 -5.12 -3.33 -8.64
C LEU A 81 -6.23 -3.52 -7.61
N ILE A 82 -5.97 -4.33 -6.58
CA ILE A 82 -6.88 -4.58 -5.47
C ILE A 82 -6.24 -3.98 -4.22
N VAL A 83 -7.00 -3.22 -3.43
CA VAL A 83 -6.46 -2.56 -2.24
C VAL A 83 -7.41 -2.72 -1.06
N VAL A 84 -6.89 -3.19 0.07
CA VAL A 84 -7.54 -3.18 1.38
C VAL A 84 -6.79 -2.16 2.25
N PRO A 85 -7.19 -0.88 2.27
CA PRO A 85 -6.37 0.17 2.85
C PRO A 85 -6.38 0.19 4.38
N ARG A 86 -7.42 -0.34 5.02
CA ARG A 86 -7.59 -0.29 6.47
C ARG A 86 -8.06 -1.65 7.00
N ALA A 87 -7.20 -2.66 6.97
CA ALA A 87 -7.57 -4.03 7.33
C ALA A 87 -8.16 -4.13 8.75
N ASN A 88 -7.48 -3.56 9.74
CA ASN A 88 -7.91 -3.54 11.14
C ASN A 88 -8.38 -2.12 11.56
N ILE A 89 -9.60 -1.73 11.17
CA ILE A 89 -10.17 -0.41 11.52
C ILE A 89 -10.18 -0.18 13.05
N PRO A 90 -10.65 -1.11 13.90
CA PRO A 90 -10.65 -0.91 15.35
C PRO A 90 -9.24 -0.65 15.92
N GLY A 91 -8.25 -1.43 15.50
CA GLY A 91 -6.86 -1.23 15.90
C GLY A 91 -6.31 0.12 15.44
N LEU A 92 -6.60 0.53 14.19
CA LEU A 92 -6.20 1.84 13.66
C LEU A 92 -6.78 3.00 14.48
N ASN A 93 -8.06 2.89 14.87
CA ASN A 93 -8.72 3.89 15.70
C ASN A 93 -8.14 3.93 17.13
N ALA A 94 -7.77 2.76 17.68
CA ALA A 94 -7.14 2.65 18.99
C ALA A 94 -5.65 3.00 18.99
N GLY A 95 -5.00 3.03 17.82
CA GLY A 95 -3.55 3.17 17.71
C GLY A 95 -2.78 2.01 18.33
N THR A 96 -3.36 0.80 18.33
CA THR A 96 -2.76 -0.40 18.92
C THR A 96 -2.35 -1.40 17.87
N ARG A 97 -1.26 -2.14 18.12
CA ARG A 97 -0.82 -3.23 17.24
C ARG A 97 -1.91 -4.26 16.99
N HIS A 98 -2.57 -4.65 18.07
CA HIS A 98 -3.46 -5.80 18.13
C HIS A 98 -4.93 -5.45 17.80
N LEU A 99 -5.71 -6.49 17.53
CA LEU A 99 -7.17 -6.48 17.47
C LEU A 99 -7.76 -6.19 18.86
N PRO A 100 -8.37 -5.02 19.10
CA PRO A 100 -8.95 -4.68 20.40
C PRO A 100 -10.11 -5.62 20.75
N GLY A 101 -10.13 -6.14 21.98
CA GLY A 101 -11.20 -7.03 22.45
C GLY A 101 -11.01 -8.52 22.08
N GLU A 102 -10.03 -8.86 21.25
CA GLU A 102 -9.69 -10.26 20.96
C GLU A 102 -8.85 -10.91 22.07
N SER A 103 -8.91 -12.25 22.14
CA SER A 103 -8.09 -13.03 23.08
C SER A 103 -6.59 -12.94 22.74
N LYS A 104 -5.71 -13.20 23.72
CA LYS A 104 -4.25 -13.24 23.50
C LYS A 104 -3.81 -14.16 22.36
N LEU A 105 -4.58 -15.22 22.07
CA LEU A 105 -4.26 -16.17 20.99
C LEU A 105 -4.56 -15.60 19.59
N LEU A 106 -5.50 -14.65 19.49
CA LEU A 106 -5.99 -14.10 18.23
C LEU A 106 -5.68 -12.61 18.06
N HIS A 107 -5.18 -11.93 19.08
CA HIS A 107 -5.03 -10.48 19.07
C HIS A 107 -4.03 -9.95 18.04
N ASP A 108 -3.04 -10.74 17.61
CA ASP A 108 -2.13 -10.37 16.51
C ASP A 108 -2.66 -10.95 15.20
N LEU A 109 -3.27 -10.09 14.38
CA LEU A 109 -3.86 -10.47 13.10
C LEU A 109 -2.82 -11.12 12.17
N ASN A 110 -1.56 -10.64 12.17
CA ASN A 110 -0.50 -11.16 11.31
C ASN A 110 0.15 -12.44 11.88
N ARG A 111 -0.55 -13.15 12.78
CA ARG A 111 -0.26 -14.51 13.25
C ARG A 111 -1.42 -15.47 13.02
N ASN A 112 -2.47 -15.02 12.34
CA ASN A 112 -3.72 -15.75 12.22
C ASN A 112 -4.06 -16.18 10.79
N PHE A 113 -3.20 -15.91 9.81
CA PHE A 113 -3.34 -16.49 8.48
C PHE A 113 -2.87 -17.96 8.50
N PRO A 114 -3.20 -18.79 7.49
CA PRO A 114 -2.79 -20.19 7.46
C PRO A 114 -1.31 -20.33 7.78
N MET A 115 -0.90 -21.37 8.50
CA MET A 115 0.48 -21.55 8.96
C MET A 115 1.23 -22.61 8.15
N THR A 116 2.57 -22.58 8.14
CA THR A 116 3.41 -23.67 7.61
C THR A 116 3.20 -24.90 8.48
N GLY A 117 2.97 -26.07 7.88
CA GLY A 117 2.88 -27.35 8.60
C GLY A 117 1.72 -27.46 9.60
N GLY A 118 0.78 -26.51 9.60
CA GLY A 118 -0.44 -26.52 10.42
C GLY A 118 -1.70 -26.59 9.57
N GLU A 119 -2.85 -26.37 10.20
CA GLU A 119 -4.13 -26.30 9.51
C GLU A 119 -4.14 -25.19 8.44
N LEU A 120 -4.80 -25.47 7.32
CA LEU A 120 -4.84 -24.61 6.13
C LEU A 120 -5.82 -23.42 6.28
N VAL A 121 -6.17 -23.06 7.51
CA VAL A 121 -7.26 -22.13 7.79
C VAL A 121 -6.75 -20.89 8.51
N ALA A 122 -7.31 -19.75 8.14
CA ALA A 122 -7.16 -18.53 8.91
C ALA A 122 -8.02 -18.58 10.19
N ARG A 123 -7.58 -17.91 11.25
CA ARG A 123 -8.20 -17.97 12.59
C ARG A 123 -8.79 -16.63 13.01
N GLY A 124 -10.04 -16.64 13.45
CA GLY A 124 -10.76 -15.43 13.86
C GLY A 124 -11.39 -14.69 12.68
N VAL A 125 -12.46 -13.96 12.96
CA VAL A 125 -13.39 -13.43 11.95
C VAL A 125 -12.68 -12.58 10.88
N LEU A 126 -11.82 -11.65 11.30
CA LEU A 126 -11.13 -10.76 10.36
C LEU A 126 -10.10 -11.50 9.49
N ALA A 127 -9.31 -12.40 10.09
CA ALA A 127 -8.30 -13.15 9.35
C ALA A 127 -8.96 -14.08 8.32
N THR A 128 -10.05 -14.75 8.69
CA THR A 128 -10.84 -15.59 7.78
C THR A 128 -11.39 -14.78 6.62
N ALA A 129 -12.08 -13.66 6.88
CA ALA A 129 -12.65 -12.84 5.82
C ALA A 129 -11.58 -12.24 4.88
N LEU A 130 -10.43 -11.81 5.41
CA LEU A 130 -9.32 -11.33 4.59
C LEU A 130 -8.70 -12.46 3.76
N TRP A 131 -8.52 -13.64 4.35
CA TRP A 131 -7.93 -14.78 3.66
C TRP A 131 -8.81 -15.27 2.50
N GLU A 132 -10.10 -15.50 2.75
CA GLU A 132 -11.07 -15.89 1.71
C GLU A 132 -11.12 -14.86 0.56
N PHE A 133 -11.01 -13.57 0.88
CA PHE A 133 -10.94 -12.51 -0.12
C PHE A 133 -9.65 -12.56 -0.94
N VAL A 134 -8.51 -12.82 -0.31
CA VAL A 134 -7.22 -12.96 -0.98
C VAL A 134 -7.22 -14.19 -1.88
N GLU A 135 -7.72 -15.34 -1.41
CA GLU A 135 -7.85 -16.57 -2.20
C GLU A 135 -8.75 -16.36 -3.42
N SER A 136 -9.95 -15.81 -3.23
CA SER A 136 -10.90 -15.54 -4.32
C SER A 136 -10.44 -14.45 -5.29
N SER A 137 -9.49 -13.60 -4.88
CA SER A 137 -8.91 -12.56 -5.74
C SER A 137 -7.79 -13.08 -6.64
N GLY A 138 -7.16 -14.21 -6.30
CA GLY A 138 -6.07 -14.83 -7.07
C GLY A 138 -4.92 -13.87 -7.43
N PRO A 139 -4.27 -13.21 -6.46
CA PRO A 139 -3.23 -12.23 -6.75
C PRO A 139 -1.94 -12.90 -7.26
N ASP A 140 -1.36 -12.34 -8.33
CA ASP A 140 0.01 -12.65 -8.74
C ASP A 140 1.03 -12.04 -7.75
N TRP A 141 0.68 -10.88 -7.18
CA TRP A 141 1.49 -10.18 -6.18
C TRP A 141 0.67 -9.76 -4.97
N LEU A 142 1.22 -9.99 -3.77
CA LEU A 142 0.65 -9.47 -2.52
C LEU A 142 1.67 -8.62 -1.75
N ILE A 143 1.34 -7.35 -1.57
CA ILE A 143 2.20 -6.36 -0.92
C ILE A 143 1.54 -5.89 0.37
N ASP A 144 2.13 -6.28 1.51
CA ASP A 144 1.60 -5.97 2.83
C ASP A 144 2.41 -4.82 3.46
N LEU A 145 1.75 -3.69 3.74
CA LEU A 145 2.40 -2.45 4.18
C LEU A 145 2.41 -2.37 5.73
N HIS A 146 3.60 -2.49 6.32
CA HIS A 146 3.84 -2.50 7.76
C HIS A 146 4.84 -1.43 8.20
N GLU A 147 4.98 -1.27 9.51
CA GLU A 147 6.01 -0.41 10.09
C GLU A 147 6.74 -1.07 11.26
N GLY A 148 8.07 -0.98 11.25
CA GLY A 148 8.91 -1.29 12.40
C GLY A 148 9.02 -0.12 13.39
N THR A 149 9.37 -0.46 14.63
CA THR A 149 9.55 0.50 15.72
C THR A 149 10.90 1.22 15.71
N ASP A 150 11.92 0.66 15.08
CA ASP A 150 13.26 1.24 14.97
C ASP A 150 13.85 0.97 13.58
N PHE A 151 15.07 1.45 13.33
CA PHE A 151 15.79 1.19 12.09
C PHE A 151 16.58 -0.10 12.22
N HIS A 152 16.37 -1.08 11.33
CA HIS A 152 16.99 -2.40 11.41
C HIS A 152 18.52 -2.35 11.44
N GLN A 153 19.14 -1.47 10.64
CA GLN A 153 20.59 -1.31 10.61
C GLN A 153 21.18 -0.67 11.89
N ILE A 154 20.34 -0.11 12.76
CA ILE A 154 20.72 0.43 14.08
C ILE A 154 20.36 -0.58 15.19
N ASN A 155 19.22 -1.24 15.06
CA ASN A 155 18.69 -2.23 15.99
C ASN A 155 18.16 -3.43 15.20
N SER A 156 18.94 -4.52 15.16
CA SER A 156 18.62 -5.74 14.40
C SER A 156 17.36 -6.47 14.89
N GLU A 157 16.90 -6.20 16.12
CA GLU A 157 15.65 -6.76 16.65
C GLU A 157 14.40 -6.08 16.06
N SER A 158 14.56 -4.93 15.42
CA SER A 158 13.49 -4.28 14.67
C SER A 158 13.58 -4.64 13.20
N VAL A 159 12.44 -4.87 12.56
CA VAL A 159 12.36 -5.07 11.10
C VAL A 159 12.18 -3.76 10.33
N GLY A 160 12.07 -2.62 11.02
CA GLY A 160 11.82 -1.34 10.36
C GLY A 160 12.93 -0.94 9.41
N SER A 161 12.57 -0.24 8.35
CA SER A 161 13.45 0.06 7.22
C SER A 161 13.93 -1.23 6.55
N SER A 162 12.99 -2.06 6.11
CA SER A 162 13.31 -3.24 5.33
C SER A 162 12.24 -3.60 4.29
N ILE A 163 12.61 -4.47 3.36
CA ILE A 163 11.69 -5.21 2.52
C ILE A 163 11.88 -6.70 2.85
N ILE A 164 10.84 -7.35 3.36
CA ILE A 164 10.86 -8.78 3.72
C ILE A 164 10.11 -9.55 2.64
N ASP A 165 10.84 -10.16 1.72
CA ASP A 165 10.22 -10.86 0.58
C ASP A 165 10.41 -12.37 0.61
N VAL A 166 9.56 -13.06 -0.12
CA VAL A 166 9.67 -14.50 -0.37
C VAL A 166 10.76 -14.81 -1.38
N LYS A 167 11.22 -16.06 -1.42
CA LYS A 167 12.22 -16.48 -2.41
C LYS A 167 11.55 -16.57 -3.80
N GLY A 168 12.22 -16.05 -4.82
CA GLY A 168 11.76 -16.16 -6.21
C GLY A 168 12.41 -15.12 -7.12
N GLU A 169 12.57 -15.48 -8.40
CA GLU A 169 13.20 -14.64 -9.43
C GLU A 169 12.47 -13.29 -9.60
N ALA A 170 11.14 -13.31 -9.57
CA ALA A 170 10.32 -12.12 -9.64
C ALA A 170 10.67 -11.11 -8.52
N ALA A 171 10.76 -11.57 -7.27
CA ALA A 171 11.16 -10.73 -6.14
C ALA A 171 12.64 -10.29 -6.24
N GLU A 172 13.54 -11.16 -6.74
CA GLU A 172 14.94 -10.82 -7.01
C GLU A 172 15.11 -9.70 -8.02
N SER A 173 14.22 -9.60 -9.00
CA SER A 173 14.25 -8.53 -10.01
C SER A 173 13.79 -7.17 -9.46
N VAL A 174 12.74 -7.13 -8.63
CA VAL A 174 12.08 -5.87 -8.24
C VAL A 174 12.62 -5.26 -6.94
N VAL A 175 12.97 -6.09 -5.95
CA VAL A 175 13.38 -5.61 -4.63
C VAL A 175 14.64 -4.72 -4.68
N PRO A 176 15.69 -5.03 -5.47
CA PRO A 176 16.83 -4.13 -5.61
C PRO A 176 16.46 -2.75 -6.15
N ARG A 177 15.50 -2.68 -7.09
CA ARG A 177 15.01 -1.41 -7.65
C ARG A 177 14.19 -0.62 -6.64
N MET A 178 13.31 -1.28 -5.89
CA MET A 178 12.58 -0.65 -4.79
C MET A 178 13.54 -0.04 -3.77
N LEU A 179 14.54 -0.80 -3.34
CA LEU A 179 15.57 -0.34 -2.41
C LEU A 179 16.37 0.82 -2.98
N GLN A 180 16.74 0.77 -4.26
CA GLN A 180 17.44 1.87 -4.93
C GLN A 180 16.61 3.16 -4.90
N VAL A 181 15.34 3.10 -5.30
CA VAL A 181 14.46 4.28 -5.38
C VAL A 181 14.21 4.86 -3.99
N VAL A 182 13.79 4.04 -3.02
CA VAL A 182 13.46 4.54 -1.68
C VAL A 182 14.69 5.05 -0.92
N ASN A 183 15.84 4.40 -1.08
CA ASN A 183 17.08 4.82 -0.42
C ASN A 183 17.74 6.04 -1.05
N ALA A 184 17.32 6.45 -2.25
CA ALA A 184 17.80 7.69 -2.85
C ALA A 184 17.40 8.92 -2.02
N GLU A 185 16.30 8.84 -1.25
CA GLU A 185 15.79 9.92 -0.41
C GLU A 185 16.26 9.86 1.05
N ILE A 186 17.11 8.88 1.39
CA ILE A 186 17.56 8.64 2.77
C ILE A 186 19.06 8.95 2.86
N PRO A 187 19.44 10.12 3.40
CA PRO A 187 20.85 10.53 3.45
C PRO A 187 21.68 9.68 4.40
N ASP A 188 21.11 9.33 5.56
CA ASP A 188 21.81 8.56 6.60
C ASP A 188 21.89 7.08 6.19
N PRO A 189 23.10 6.53 5.94
CA PRO A 189 23.26 5.14 5.55
C PRO A 189 22.68 4.14 6.54
N LYS A 190 22.71 4.45 7.86
CA LYS A 190 22.18 3.57 8.91
C LYS A 190 20.64 3.58 8.99
N LYS A 191 19.98 4.46 8.25
CA LYS A 191 18.52 4.54 8.16
C LYS A 191 17.98 4.01 6.83
N LYS A 192 18.86 3.60 5.92
CA LYS A 192 18.45 3.04 4.62
C LYS A 192 17.69 1.72 4.82
N LEU A 193 16.73 1.50 3.94
CA LEU A 193 16.03 0.24 3.83
C LEU A 193 17.00 -0.85 3.35
N VAL A 194 16.88 -2.04 3.93
CA VAL A 194 17.64 -3.23 3.52
C VAL A 194 16.71 -4.37 3.15
N ARG A 195 17.24 -5.38 2.45
CA ARG A 195 16.48 -6.60 2.15
C ARG A 195 16.59 -7.58 3.31
N LEU A 196 15.45 -8.04 3.81
CA LEU A 196 15.31 -9.20 4.66
C LEU A 196 14.55 -10.29 3.89
N ARG A 197 14.51 -11.51 4.42
CA ARG A 197 13.87 -12.63 3.74
C ARG A 197 12.95 -13.39 4.67
N TYR A 198 11.96 -14.02 4.05
CA TYR A 198 11.02 -14.97 4.66
C TYR A 198 10.06 -14.30 5.64
N PRO A 199 8.89 -13.84 5.15
CA PRO A 199 7.81 -13.38 6.02
C PRO A 199 7.44 -14.45 7.05
N VAL A 200 7.17 -13.99 8.28
CA VAL A 200 6.99 -14.85 9.46
C VAL A 200 5.80 -15.83 9.33
N ASN A 201 5.88 -16.98 10.00
CA ASN A 201 4.79 -17.95 10.05
C ASN A 201 3.48 -17.33 10.58
N GLY A 202 2.37 -17.65 9.92
CA GLY A 202 1.05 -17.07 10.20
C GLY A 202 0.83 -15.65 9.67
N SER A 203 1.80 -15.07 8.95
CA SER A 203 1.61 -13.77 8.27
C SER A 203 0.86 -13.90 6.95
N LEU A 204 0.20 -12.82 6.53
CA LEU A 204 -0.55 -12.76 5.27
C LEU A 204 0.36 -12.98 4.07
N ALA A 205 1.48 -12.24 4.00
CA ALA A 205 2.43 -12.35 2.91
C ALA A 205 2.95 -13.78 2.73
N ARG A 206 3.37 -14.43 3.82
CA ARG A 206 3.83 -15.83 3.75
C ARG A 206 2.71 -16.77 3.29
N ALA A 207 1.50 -16.63 3.85
CA ALA A 207 0.37 -17.47 3.47
C ALA A 207 0.02 -17.33 1.98
N ALA A 208 0.01 -16.11 1.45
CA ALA A 208 -0.25 -15.87 0.03
C ALA A 208 0.78 -16.57 -0.87
N HIS A 209 2.06 -16.54 -0.50
CA HIS A 209 3.09 -17.26 -1.26
C HIS A 209 2.96 -18.77 -1.17
N GLU A 210 2.85 -19.32 0.04
CA GLU A 210 2.82 -20.78 0.19
C GLU A 210 1.52 -21.43 -0.30
N ARG A 211 0.40 -20.71 -0.29
CA ARG A 211 -0.92 -21.26 -0.64
C ARG A 211 -1.36 -20.89 -2.05
N LEU A 212 -0.99 -19.70 -2.53
CA LEU A 212 -1.45 -19.17 -3.81
C LEU A 212 -0.31 -18.96 -4.81
N GLN A 213 0.94 -19.27 -4.43
CA GLN A 213 2.13 -19.05 -5.25
C GLN A 213 2.34 -17.58 -5.65
N ALA A 214 1.66 -16.65 -4.97
CA ALA A 214 1.83 -15.22 -5.17
C ALA A 214 3.27 -14.81 -4.84
N VAL A 215 3.80 -13.84 -5.60
CA VAL A 215 5.04 -13.16 -5.22
C VAL A 215 4.68 -12.13 -4.15
N SER A 216 5.05 -12.42 -2.91
CA SER A 216 4.63 -11.60 -1.77
C SER A 216 5.80 -10.99 -1.00
N MET A 217 5.53 -9.83 -0.40
CA MET A 217 6.49 -9.16 0.48
C MET A 217 5.79 -8.29 1.51
N ILE A 218 6.48 -8.09 2.62
CA ILE A 218 6.16 -7.07 3.62
C ILE A 218 7.08 -5.88 3.37
N LEU A 219 6.50 -4.69 3.27
CA LEU A 219 7.26 -3.44 3.20
C LEU A 219 7.26 -2.80 4.57
N GLU A 220 8.42 -2.65 5.20
CA GLU A 220 8.59 -2.15 6.56
C GLU A 220 9.21 -0.75 6.56
N THR A 221 8.40 0.29 6.74
CA THR A 221 8.93 1.63 7.05
C THR A 221 9.23 1.75 8.55
N THR A 222 9.92 2.81 9.01
CA THR A 222 10.27 2.96 10.44
C THR A 222 9.50 4.09 11.08
N SER A 223 8.75 3.78 12.14
CA SER A 223 7.93 4.74 12.89
C SER A 223 8.72 5.73 13.76
N LYS A 224 9.90 5.33 14.26
CA LYS A 224 10.75 6.16 15.13
C LYS A 224 11.35 7.33 14.36
N ASP A 225 11.20 8.52 14.95
CA ASP A 225 11.82 9.77 14.51
C ASP A 225 11.59 10.10 13.02
N GLN A 226 10.46 9.65 12.46
CA GLN A 226 10.05 9.97 11.10
C GLN A 226 8.62 10.53 11.06
N PRO A 227 8.38 11.63 10.33
CA PRO A 227 7.03 12.11 10.02
C PRO A 227 6.17 11.02 9.39
N ILE A 228 4.84 11.11 9.56
CA ILE A 228 3.93 10.14 8.92
C ILE A 228 3.95 10.32 7.40
N SER A 229 4.11 11.55 6.88
CA SER A 229 4.28 11.79 5.44
C SER A 229 5.49 11.06 4.85
N THR A 230 6.65 11.08 5.51
CA THR A 230 7.88 10.40 5.05
C THR A 230 7.67 8.90 4.94
N ARG A 231 7.10 8.27 5.97
CA ARG A 231 6.83 6.83 6.00
C ARG A 231 5.81 6.43 4.93
N THR A 232 4.72 7.19 4.82
CA THR A 232 3.71 6.99 3.77
C THR A 232 4.31 7.12 2.36
N ARG A 233 5.20 8.10 2.15
CA ARG A 233 5.91 8.30 0.88
C ARG A 233 6.82 7.11 0.54
N GLN A 234 7.58 6.59 1.50
CA GLN A 234 8.44 5.42 1.29
C GLN A 234 7.63 4.20 0.80
N HIS A 235 6.46 3.93 1.40
CA HIS A 235 5.55 2.90 0.89
C HIS A 235 5.11 3.17 -0.54
N ARG A 236 4.66 4.39 -0.86
CA ARG A 236 4.25 4.76 -2.22
C ARG A 236 5.38 4.51 -3.23
N LEU A 237 6.61 4.93 -2.94
CA LEU A 237 7.75 4.74 -3.84
C LEU A 237 8.00 3.26 -4.14
N MET A 238 7.98 2.41 -3.11
CA MET A 238 8.18 0.97 -3.29
C MET A 238 7.04 0.33 -4.10
N VAL A 239 5.78 0.63 -3.77
CA VAL A 239 4.61 0.10 -4.51
C VAL A 239 4.59 0.59 -5.95
N TYR A 240 4.88 1.88 -6.18
CA TYR A 240 4.95 2.44 -7.53
C TYR A 240 6.05 1.78 -8.35
N THR A 241 7.21 1.51 -7.75
CA THR A 241 8.32 0.81 -8.41
C THR A 241 7.90 -0.59 -8.88
N LEU A 242 7.13 -1.33 -8.07
CA LEU A 242 6.55 -2.61 -8.49
C LEU A 242 5.62 -2.44 -9.69
N LEU A 243 4.61 -1.59 -9.54
CA LEU A 243 3.58 -1.41 -10.56
C LEU A 243 4.20 -0.93 -11.89
N GLY A 244 5.19 -0.05 -11.82
CA GLY A 244 5.94 0.43 -12.98
C GLY A 244 6.75 -0.69 -13.65
N GLN A 245 7.44 -1.52 -12.87
CA GLN A 245 8.16 -2.68 -13.42
C GLN A 245 7.22 -3.70 -14.07
N LEU A 246 6.02 -3.88 -13.52
CA LEU A 246 4.99 -4.73 -14.12
C LEU A 246 4.34 -4.08 -15.36
N GLY A 247 4.65 -2.80 -15.64
CA GLY A 247 4.03 -2.00 -16.70
C GLY A 247 2.55 -1.72 -16.46
N MET A 248 2.09 -1.78 -15.21
CA MET A 248 0.70 -1.54 -14.83
C MET A 248 0.37 -0.06 -14.71
N ILE A 249 1.35 0.80 -14.46
CA ILE A 249 1.13 2.22 -14.22
C ILE A 249 2.17 3.05 -14.98
N ASP A 250 1.71 4.19 -15.49
CA ASP A 250 2.57 5.30 -15.91
C ASP A 250 2.16 6.55 -15.12
N GLY A 251 3.06 7.52 -14.97
CA GLY A 251 2.76 8.79 -14.32
C GLY A 251 3.63 9.02 -13.09
N SER A 252 3.00 9.15 -11.91
CA SER A 252 3.72 9.61 -10.72
C SER A 252 3.34 8.81 -9.46
N ALA A 253 4.35 8.48 -8.66
CA ALA A 253 4.19 7.98 -7.29
C ALA A 253 3.63 9.03 -6.32
N HIS A 254 3.44 10.26 -6.79
CA HIS A 254 3.08 11.43 -6.00
C HIS A 254 1.62 11.86 -6.21
N LEU A 255 0.75 10.96 -6.70
CA LEU A 255 -0.70 11.16 -6.68
C LEU A 255 -1.24 10.82 -5.29
N LEU A 256 -1.64 11.85 -4.53
CA LEU A 256 -2.10 11.75 -3.14
C LEU A 256 -3.63 11.86 -3.02
N VAL A 257 -4.27 12.49 -3.99
CA VAL A 257 -5.72 12.71 -4.04
C VAL A 257 -6.31 12.02 -5.28
N PRO A 258 -7.56 11.54 -5.21
CA PRO A 258 -8.28 11.06 -6.39
C PRO A 258 -8.49 12.18 -7.40
N ALA A 259 -8.29 11.87 -8.69
CA ALA A 259 -8.61 12.78 -9.78
C ALA A 259 -10.11 13.11 -9.81
N GLY A 260 -10.44 14.38 -10.05
CA GLY A 260 -11.82 14.83 -10.23
C GLY A 260 -12.70 14.77 -8.97
N THR A 261 -12.12 14.64 -7.78
CA THR A 261 -12.88 14.70 -6.53
C THR A 261 -13.51 16.08 -6.33
N SER A 262 -14.75 16.09 -5.84
CA SER A 262 -15.45 17.32 -5.42
C SER A 262 -15.27 17.61 -3.92
N GLU A 263 -14.56 16.75 -3.18
CA GLU A 263 -14.27 16.97 -1.77
C GLU A 263 -13.14 17.99 -1.58
N LEU A 264 -13.26 18.83 -0.55
CA LEU A 264 -12.21 19.76 -0.17
C LEU A 264 -10.91 18.99 0.17
N CYS A 265 -9.87 19.21 -0.62
CA CYS A 265 -8.58 18.56 -0.48
C CYS A 265 -7.63 19.42 0.36
N ILE A 266 -7.23 18.90 1.53
CA ILE A 266 -6.41 19.62 2.51
C ILE A 266 -5.07 18.91 2.67
N ALA A 267 -3.98 19.58 2.31
CA ALA A 267 -2.64 19.16 2.67
C ALA A 267 -2.30 19.67 4.07
N VAL A 268 -1.73 18.81 4.91
CA VAL A 268 -1.21 19.22 6.22
C VAL A 268 0.24 18.81 6.36
N TYR A 269 1.10 19.82 6.50
CA TYR A 269 2.52 19.64 6.70
C TYR A 269 2.83 19.05 8.09
N ASP A 270 3.70 18.04 8.16
CA ASP A 270 4.01 17.32 9.41
C ASP A 270 5.51 17.04 9.61
N ALA A 271 6.37 17.65 8.81
CA ALA A 271 7.82 17.48 8.90
C ALA A 271 8.49 18.56 9.77
N GLY A 272 9.79 18.79 9.58
CA GLY A 272 10.60 19.67 10.43
C GLY A 272 9.96 21.04 10.69
N GLY A 273 9.98 21.50 11.94
CA GLY A 273 9.34 22.74 12.40
C GLY A 273 7.91 22.58 12.91
N VAL A 274 7.31 21.38 12.84
CA VAL A 274 5.94 21.09 13.30
C VAL A 274 5.94 20.36 14.65
N GLY A 275 5.12 20.85 15.58
CA GLY A 275 4.91 20.16 16.86
C GLY A 275 4.02 18.92 16.72
N LYS A 276 4.30 17.84 17.47
CA LYS A 276 3.58 16.54 17.39
C LYS A 276 2.04 16.64 17.54
N ARG A 277 1.53 17.62 18.30
CA ARG A 277 0.10 17.78 18.60
C ARG A 277 -0.70 18.43 17.47
N GLY A 278 -0.11 19.39 16.75
CA GLY A 278 -0.81 20.19 15.74
C GLY A 278 -1.44 19.33 14.65
N PRO A 279 -0.63 18.53 13.91
CA PRO A 279 -1.12 17.55 12.97
C PRO A 279 -2.22 16.66 13.55
N ARG A 280 -1.99 15.99 14.68
CA ARG A 280 -2.96 15.03 15.27
C ARG A 280 -4.30 15.68 15.62
N ASN A 281 -4.28 16.92 16.10
CA ASN A 281 -5.50 17.66 16.36
C ASN A 281 -6.28 17.93 15.07
N LEU A 282 -5.58 18.28 13.98
CA LEU A 282 -6.20 18.45 12.67
C LEU A 282 -6.79 17.13 12.14
N ASP A 283 -6.12 15.98 12.34
CA ASP A 283 -6.72 14.66 12.00
C ASP A 283 -8.09 14.49 12.69
N ARG A 284 -8.19 14.84 13.98
CA ARG A 284 -9.43 14.69 14.76
C ARG A 284 -10.52 15.69 14.39
N GLU A 285 -10.16 16.94 14.07
CA GLU A 285 -11.18 17.93 13.69
C GLU A 285 -11.69 17.68 12.27
N PHE A 286 -10.81 17.40 11.32
CA PHE A 286 -11.21 17.14 9.93
C PHE A 286 -11.77 15.73 9.69
N SER A 287 -11.58 14.77 10.61
CA SER A 287 -12.29 13.48 10.52
C SER A 287 -13.81 13.61 10.66
N LYS A 288 -14.30 14.77 11.12
CA LYS A 288 -15.73 15.06 11.29
C LYS A 288 -16.32 15.82 10.09
N THR A 289 -15.49 16.19 9.11
CA THR A 289 -15.89 16.99 7.95
C THR A 289 -15.81 16.16 6.67
N LYS A 290 -16.59 16.55 5.67
CA LYS A 290 -16.51 15.97 4.32
C LYS A 290 -15.33 16.58 3.56
N SER A 291 -14.12 16.17 3.93
CA SER A 291 -12.86 16.66 3.39
C SER A 291 -11.84 15.54 3.26
N LEU A 292 -11.00 15.62 2.23
CA LEU A 292 -9.92 14.70 2.00
C LEU A 292 -8.61 15.32 2.51
N MET A 293 -8.16 14.85 3.68
CA MET A 293 -6.93 15.34 4.27
C MET A 293 -5.76 14.39 3.98
N ARG A 294 -4.59 14.95 3.64
CA ARG A 294 -3.33 14.20 3.45
C ARG A 294 -2.17 14.87 4.18
N ARG A 295 -1.26 14.03 4.67
CA ARG A 295 0.01 14.47 5.26
C ARG A 295 1.01 14.69 4.14
N VAL A 296 1.70 15.82 4.17
CA VAL A 296 2.73 16.16 3.17
C VAL A 296 4.04 16.52 3.87
N GLY A 297 5.14 15.97 3.37
CA GLY A 297 6.49 16.27 3.84
C GLY A 297 7.22 17.24 2.91
N VAL A 298 8.45 17.59 3.28
CA VAL A 298 9.32 18.45 2.45
C VAL A 298 9.55 17.84 1.06
N ALA A 299 9.79 16.53 0.98
CA ALA A 299 9.99 15.84 -0.29
C ALA A 299 8.75 15.92 -1.18
N ASP A 300 7.55 15.67 -0.62
CA ASP A 300 6.30 15.77 -1.37
C ASP A 300 6.08 17.19 -1.93
N ILE A 301 6.36 18.22 -1.13
CA ILE A 301 6.22 19.62 -1.57
C ILE A 301 7.17 19.92 -2.74
N ARG A 302 8.42 19.43 -2.67
CA ARG A 302 9.41 19.62 -3.74
C ARG A 302 8.99 18.95 -5.06
N ASP A 303 8.26 17.85 -4.99
CA ASP A 303 7.69 17.18 -6.19
C ASP A 303 6.36 17.78 -6.63
N GLY A 304 5.99 18.95 -6.10
CA GLY A 304 4.82 19.69 -6.56
C GLY A 304 3.48 19.11 -6.13
N VAL A 305 3.41 18.23 -5.12
CA VAL A 305 2.11 17.64 -4.71
C VAL A 305 1.08 18.68 -4.29
N LEU A 306 1.51 19.89 -3.90
CA LEU A 306 0.61 20.94 -3.41
C LEU A 306 -0.40 21.39 -4.48
N SER A 307 -0.11 21.18 -5.77
CA SER A 307 -1.07 21.49 -6.86
C SER A 307 -2.32 20.59 -6.83
N GLN A 308 -2.33 19.54 -6.02
CA GLN A 308 -3.46 18.61 -5.84
C GLN A 308 -4.42 19.03 -4.72
N PHE A 309 -4.14 20.12 -4.01
CA PHE A 309 -4.88 20.50 -2.81
C PHE A 309 -5.46 21.90 -2.94
N ASP A 310 -6.67 22.09 -2.41
CA ASP A 310 -7.34 23.38 -2.33
C ASP A 310 -6.78 24.25 -1.19
N MET A 311 -6.27 23.60 -0.15
CA MET A 311 -5.75 24.24 1.05
C MET A 311 -4.50 23.51 1.56
N VAL A 312 -3.54 24.28 2.06
CA VAL A 312 -2.37 23.76 2.78
C VAL A 312 -2.31 24.35 4.17
N ILE A 313 -2.16 23.51 5.19
CA ILE A 313 -2.03 23.90 6.59
C ILE A 313 -0.62 23.57 7.07
N PHE A 314 0.07 24.58 7.61
CA PHE A 314 1.34 24.46 8.31
C PHE A 314 1.08 24.63 9.82
N PRO A 315 0.76 23.55 10.56
CA PRO A 315 0.54 23.63 11.99
C PRO A 315 1.89 23.92 12.67
N GLY A 316 2.16 25.19 12.97
CA GLY A 316 3.43 25.62 13.54
C GLY A 316 3.86 24.82 14.78
N GLY A 317 5.15 24.84 15.07
CA GLY A 317 5.71 24.35 16.34
C GLY A 317 5.63 25.40 17.45
N SER A 318 5.71 24.97 18.71
CA SER A 318 6.00 25.94 19.79
C SER A 318 7.41 26.48 19.55
N GLY A 319 7.57 27.80 19.49
CA GLY A 319 8.85 28.48 19.27
C GLY A 319 9.97 28.14 20.26
N SER A 320 9.67 27.34 21.29
CA SER A 320 10.62 26.80 22.27
C SER A 320 11.45 25.60 21.79
N LYS A 321 11.26 25.10 20.55
CA LYS A 321 12.07 24.02 19.96
C LYS A 321 12.37 24.24 18.47
N GLN A 322 12.90 25.41 18.12
CA GLN A 322 13.64 25.49 16.86
C GLN A 322 14.92 24.64 17.03
N ALA A 323 15.05 23.60 16.20
CA ALA A 323 16.11 22.59 16.15
C ALA A 323 16.13 21.52 17.27
N ALA A 324 15.52 20.36 16.98
CA ALA A 324 16.07 19.03 17.26
C ALA A 324 15.41 18.02 16.32
#